data_AF-A0A9C7FD43-F1
#
_entry.id   AF-A0A9C7FD43-F1
#
_cell.length_a   1.000
_cell.length_b   1.000
_cell.length_c   1.000
_cell.angle_alpha   90.00
_cell.angle_beta   90.00
_cell.angle_gamma   90.00
#
_symmetry.space_group_name_H-M   'P 1'
#
loop_
_entity.id
_entity.type
_entity.pdbx_description
1 polymer ?
#
loop_
_entity_poly.entity_id
_entity_poly.type
_entity_poly.pdbx_seq_one_letter_code
_entity_poly.pdbx_strand_id
1 'polypeptide(L)'
;GPPNFRPALVDFVGTVTKNHSLMVCGNVIIGPHKEKVSEICSSGHIKWLTKRRIKSFHTGVAADDLRSGTQMLMQAVGLGRMKPNILVMGFKRNWQSDHPQNVEHYIGVIYDSFDLNYGVCIMRMKQGLNISRMMRADVDSSIVGFAQQASTIFQLEQGRKTIDIYWLFDDGGLTLLIPYLLTRKKRWRNCKVRVFVGGQMN
;
A
#
# COMPACT_ATOMS: atom_id res chain seq x y z
N GLY A 1 -4.36 -5.08 5.15
CA GLY A 1 -5.34 -5.84 4.35
C GLY A 1 -4.61 -6.92 3.58
N PRO A 2 -5.27 -8.03 3.17
CA PRO A 2 -4.63 -9.09 2.41
C PRO A 2 -3.96 -8.54 1.12
N PRO A 3 -2.68 -8.86 0.85
CA PRO A 3 -1.92 -8.28 -0.26
C PRO A 3 -2.53 -8.63 -1.64
N ASN A 4 -3.15 -9.80 -1.76
CA ASN A 4 -3.84 -10.24 -2.97
C ASN A 4 -5.09 -9.41 -3.31
N PHE A 5 -5.71 -8.74 -2.33
CA PHE A 5 -6.89 -7.88 -2.58
C PHE A 5 -6.52 -6.49 -3.10
N ARG A 6 -5.28 -6.04 -2.91
CA ARG A 6 -4.80 -4.72 -3.36
C ARG A 6 -3.44 -4.82 -4.05
N PRO A 7 -3.32 -5.62 -5.12
CA PRO A 7 -2.03 -5.87 -5.75
C PRO A 7 -1.37 -4.60 -6.29
N ALA A 8 -2.15 -3.63 -6.78
CA ALA A 8 -1.61 -2.39 -7.33
C ALA A 8 -0.87 -1.55 -6.27
N LEU A 9 -1.39 -1.51 -5.03
CA LEU A 9 -0.73 -0.84 -3.92
C LEU A 9 0.59 -1.54 -3.56
N VAL A 10 0.55 -2.87 -3.46
CA VAL A 10 1.73 -3.68 -3.13
C VAL A 10 2.79 -3.55 -4.23
N ASP A 11 2.40 -3.57 -5.50
CA ASP A 11 3.32 -3.43 -6.62
C ASP A 11 3.93 -2.03 -6.73
N PHE A 12 3.15 -0.99 -6.47
CA PHE A 12 3.64 0.38 -6.46
C PHE A 12 4.74 0.55 -5.40
N VAL A 13 4.43 0.22 -4.14
CA VAL A 13 5.38 0.32 -3.03
C VAL A 13 6.57 -0.60 -3.26
N GLY A 14 6.33 -1.84 -3.69
CA GLY A 14 7.39 -2.80 -4.01
C GLY A 14 8.29 -2.34 -5.17
N THR A 15 7.78 -1.53 -6.09
CA THR A 15 8.59 -0.91 -7.14
C THR A 15 9.50 0.16 -6.55
N VAL A 16 8.99 1.04 -5.69
CA VAL A 16 9.76 2.11 -5.04
C VAL A 16 10.85 1.55 -4.12
N THR A 17 10.53 0.57 -3.29
CA THR A 17 11.45 0.03 -2.26
C THR A 17 12.46 -0.99 -2.80
N LYS A 18 12.28 -1.50 -4.03
CA LYS A 18 13.07 -2.60 -4.59
C LYS A 18 14.59 -2.42 -4.43
N ASN A 19 15.21 -3.31 -3.67
CA ASN A 19 16.66 -3.40 -3.39
C ASN A 19 17.27 -2.23 -2.60
N HIS A 20 16.47 -1.27 -2.15
CA HIS A 20 16.99 -0.06 -1.48
C HIS A 20 16.33 0.20 -0.12
N SER A 21 15.24 -0.51 0.21
CA SER A 21 14.48 -0.25 1.42
C SER A 21 13.79 -1.52 1.93
N LEU A 22 13.28 -1.41 3.17
CA LEU A 22 12.40 -2.38 3.81
C LEU A 22 10.96 -2.14 3.35
N MET A 23 10.24 -3.23 3.06
CA MET A 23 8.80 -3.19 2.85
C MET A 23 8.13 -4.19 3.79
N VAL A 24 7.07 -3.74 4.47
CA VAL A 24 6.24 -4.59 5.33
C VAL A 24 4.79 -4.44 4.91
N CYS A 25 4.15 -5.56 4.59
CA CYS A 25 2.72 -5.63 4.31
C CYS A 25 1.96 -5.86 5.61
N GLY A 26 1.35 -4.80 6.15
CA GLY A 26 0.51 -4.86 7.34
C GLY A 26 -0.93 -5.33 7.05
N ASN A 27 -1.42 -6.29 7.83
CA ASN A 27 -2.78 -6.79 7.75
C ASN A 27 -3.52 -6.74 9.08
N VAL A 28 -4.38 -5.73 9.26
CA VAL A 28 -5.35 -5.67 10.36
C VAL A 28 -6.56 -6.53 10.01
N ILE A 29 -6.83 -7.54 10.83
CA ILE A 29 -8.00 -8.41 10.75
C ILE A 29 -8.93 -7.99 11.88
N ILE A 30 -10.11 -7.50 11.53
CA ILE A 30 -11.07 -6.99 12.52
C ILE A 30 -11.78 -8.19 13.17
N GLY A 31 -11.75 -8.24 14.50
CA GLY A 31 -12.44 -9.23 15.32
C GLY A 31 -11.59 -9.85 16.44
N PRO A 32 -12.18 -10.75 17.25
CA PRO A 32 -11.53 -11.30 18.44
C PRO A 32 -10.26 -12.07 18.12
N HIS A 33 -9.17 -11.76 18.84
CA HIS A 33 -7.85 -12.34 18.58
C HIS A 33 -7.86 -13.88 18.51
N LYS A 34 -8.55 -14.54 19.45
CA LYS A 34 -8.60 -16.02 19.56
C LYS A 34 -9.10 -16.69 18.28
N GLU A 35 -10.02 -16.06 17.57
CA GLU A 35 -10.63 -16.61 16.35
C GLU A 35 -9.78 -16.35 15.10
N LYS A 36 -8.91 -15.34 15.14
CA LYS A 36 -8.17 -14.84 13.97
C LYS A 36 -6.71 -15.31 13.90
N VAL A 37 -6.22 -16.04 14.91
CA VAL A 37 -4.82 -16.53 14.95
C VAL A 37 -4.47 -17.37 13.71
N SER A 38 -5.36 -18.27 13.30
CA SER A 38 -5.13 -19.13 12.12
C SER A 38 -4.99 -18.32 10.83
N GLU A 39 -5.78 -17.24 10.67
CA GLU A 39 -5.72 -16.34 9.53
C GLU A 39 -4.44 -15.49 9.54
N ILE A 40 -4.02 -14.99 10.72
CA ILE A 40 -2.78 -14.23 10.92
C ILE A 40 -1.55 -15.06 10.54
N CYS A 41 -1.50 -16.32 10.99
CA CYS A 41 -0.37 -17.22 10.78
C CYS A 41 -0.35 -17.84 9.37
N SER A 42 -1.31 -17.51 8.50
CA SER A 42 -1.39 -18.09 7.16
C SER A 42 -0.17 -17.71 6.30
N SER A 43 0.55 -18.73 5.84
CA SER A 43 1.68 -18.56 4.91
C SER A 43 1.28 -18.15 3.49
N GLY A 44 -0.02 -18.15 3.18
CA GLY A 44 -0.54 -17.87 1.84
C GLY A 44 -0.13 -16.50 1.30
N HIS A 45 -0.09 -15.48 2.17
CA HIS A 45 0.29 -14.13 1.79
C HIS A 45 1.77 -14.01 1.42
N ILE A 46 2.66 -14.70 2.15
CA ILE A 46 4.09 -14.74 1.86
C ILE A 46 4.32 -15.49 0.53
N LYS A 47 3.67 -16.64 0.33
CA LYS A 47 3.73 -17.38 -0.93
C LYS A 47 3.29 -16.51 -2.12
N TRP A 48 2.23 -15.72 -1.95
CA TRP A 48 1.75 -14.78 -2.97
C TRP A 48 2.79 -13.70 -3.30
N LEU A 49 3.42 -13.09 -2.29
CA LEU A 49 4.47 -12.07 -2.47
C LEU A 49 5.69 -12.64 -3.20
N THR A 50 6.15 -13.83 -2.81
CA THR A 50 7.28 -14.52 -3.43
C THR A 50 7.00 -14.85 -4.89
N LYS A 51 5.81 -15.39 -5.21
CA LYS A 51 5.39 -15.66 -6.60
C LYS A 51 5.40 -14.38 -7.46
N ARG A 52 5.02 -13.24 -6.86
CA ARG A 52 4.99 -11.93 -7.52
C ARG A 52 6.36 -11.23 -7.59
N ARG A 53 7.42 -11.86 -7.05
CA ARG A 53 8.79 -11.32 -6.96
C ARG A 53 8.89 -10.01 -6.17
N ILE A 54 8.12 -9.90 -5.08
CA ILE A 54 8.14 -8.74 -4.18
C ILE A 54 8.85 -9.14 -2.88
N LYS A 55 9.95 -8.44 -2.58
CA LYS A 55 10.69 -8.61 -1.33
C LYS A 55 10.02 -7.77 -0.24
N SER A 56 9.13 -8.39 0.54
CA SER A 56 8.41 -7.75 1.64
C SER A 56 8.19 -8.75 2.76
N PHE A 57 8.23 -8.28 4.00
CA PHE A 57 7.67 -9.02 5.13
C PHE A 57 6.14 -8.89 5.13
N HIS A 58 5.47 -9.80 5.82
CA HIS A 58 4.03 -9.76 6.04
C HIS A 58 3.75 -9.89 7.53
N THR A 59 2.96 -8.99 8.08
CA THR A 59 2.58 -8.98 9.51
C THR A 59 1.08 -8.81 9.63
N GLY A 60 0.41 -9.82 10.20
CA GLY A 60 -1.00 -9.76 10.54
C GLY A 60 -1.22 -9.42 12.01
N VAL A 61 -2.24 -8.64 12.31
CA VAL A 61 -2.68 -8.33 13.68
C VAL A 61 -4.19 -8.45 13.76
N ALA A 62 -4.72 -8.93 14.89
CA ALA A 62 -6.14 -8.87 15.19
C ALA A 62 -6.40 -7.67 16.10
N ALA A 63 -7.45 -6.91 15.80
CA ALA A 63 -7.88 -5.74 16.58
C ALA A 63 -9.39 -5.51 16.42
N ASP A 64 -9.96 -4.71 17.31
CA ASP A 64 -11.40 -4.38 17.26
C ASP A 64 -11.75 -3.41 16.13
N ASP A 65 -10.78 -2.60 15.70
CA ASP A 65 -10.94 -1.63 14.63
C ASP A 65 -9.63 -1.41 13.84
N LEU A 66 -9.76 -0.69 12.73
CA LEU A 66 -8.65 -0.41 11.83
C LEU A 66 -7.57 0.46 12.48
N ARG A 67 -7.96 1.46 13.27
CA ARG A 67 -7.05 2.43 13.88
C ARG A 67 -6.18 1.75 14.93
N SER A 68 -6.80 1.08 15.89
CA SER A 68 -6.10 0.33 16.95
C SER A 68 -5.13 -0.70 16.36
N GLY A 69 -5.58 -1.49 15.38
CA GLY A 69 -4.69 -2.46 14.73
C GLY A 69 -3.54 -1.82 13.93
N THR A 70 -3.75 -0.64 13.34
CA THR A 70 -2.68 0.07 12.64
C THR A 70 -1.67 0.67 13.62
N GLN A 71 -2.12 1.21 14.76
CA GLN A 71 -1.24 1.68 15.83
C GLN A 71 -0.32 0.55 16.35
N MET A 72 -0.88 -0.64 16.58
CA MET A 72 -0.08 -1.82 16.96
C MET A 72 1.01 -2.10 15.92
N LEU A 73 0.69 -2.05 14.63
CA LEU A 73 1.67 -2.27 13.56
C LEU A 73 2.73 -1.16 13.52
N MET A 74 2.35 0.12 13.64
CA MET A 74 3.32 1.23 13.62
C MET A 74 4.31 1.15 14.79
N GLN A 75 3.86 0.72 15.96
CA GLN A 75 4.70 0.68 17.16
C GLN A 75 5.53 -0.61 17.27
N ALA A 76 5.02 -1.74 16.78
CA ALA A 76 5.65 -3.05 16.99
C ALA A 76 6.37 -3.62 15.75
N VAL A 77 6.14 -3.08 14.55
CA VAL A 77 6.79 -3.60 13.34
C VAL A 77 8.21 -3.04 13.19
N GLY A 78 9.16 -3.96 13.09
CA GLY A 78 10.56 -3.67 12.83
C GLY A 78 11.48 -4.25 13.90
N LEU A 79 12.78 -4.26 13.64
CA LEU A 79 13.78 -4.68 14.60
C LEU A 79 15.00 -3.76 14.55
N GLY A 80 15.29 -3.10 15.67
CA GLY A 80 16.39 -2.13 15.77
C GLY A 80 16.22 -0.98 14.76
N ARG A 81 17.21 -0.77 13.89
CA ARG A 81 17.15 0.26 12.83
C ARG A 81 16.26 -0.14 11.64
N MET A 82 15.90 -1.42 11.51
CA MET A 82 15.00 -1.90 10.46
C MET A 82 13.54 -1.69 10.86
N LYS A 83 13.09 -0.43 10.90
CA LYS A 83 11.69 -0.06 11.15
C LYS A 83 11.12 0.74 9.99
N PRO A 84 9.82 0.62 9.69
CA PRO A 84 9.18 1.47 8.70
C PRO A 84 9.19 2.93 9.15
N ASN A 85 9.29 3.86 8.19
CA ASN A 85 9.26 5.30 8.41
C ASN A 85 8.17 6.01 7.58
N ILE A 86 7.49 5.28 6.70
CA ILE A 86 6.42 5.78 5.83
C ILE A 86 5.25 4.80 5.92
N LEU A 87 4.06 5.30 6.24
CA LEU A 87 2.81 4.57 6.09
C LEU A 87 2.24 4.83 4.70
N VAL A 88 2.11 3.76 3.89
CA VAL A 88 1.43 3.83 2.59
C VAL A 88 0.08 3.13 2.68
N MET A 89 -1.01 3.86 2.44
CA MET A 89 -2.37 3.33 2.49
C MET A 89 -3.19 3.69 1.25
N GLY A 90 -4.29 2.97 1.05
CA GLY A 90 -5.21 3.24 -0.05
C GLY A 90 -6.23 4.33 0.31
N PHE A 91 -6.65 5.13 -0.67
CA PHE A 91 -7.72 6.11 -0.50
C PHE A 91 -9.07 5.43 -0.22
N LYS A 92 -9.79 5.87 0.82
CA LYS A 92 -11.13 5.39 1.17
C LYS A 92 -12.18 6.00 0.24
N ARG A 93 -12.56 5.26 -0.80
CA ARG A 93 -13.50 5.74 -1.83
C ARG A 93 -14.95 5.85 -1.37
N ASN A 94 -15.39 4.93 -0.52
CA ASN A 94 -16.77 4.81 -0.06
C ASN A 94 -17.05 5.68 1.18
N TRP A 95 -16.24 6.72 1.43
CA TRP A 95 -16.33 7.51 2.67
C TRP A 95 -17.71 8.16 2.89
N GLN A 96 -18.43 8.53 1.83
CA GLN A 96 -19.78 9.11 1.93
C GLN A 96 -20.87 8.09 2.28
N SER A 97 -20.63 6.80 2.01
CA SER A 97 -21.63 5.74 2.16
C SER A 97 -21.28 4.73 3.24
N ASP A 98 -20.12 4.90 3.90
CA ASP A 98 -19.65 4.02 4.97
C ASP A 98 -20.11 4.55 6.33
N HIS A 99 -20.04 3.71 7.35
CA HIS A 99 -20.35 4.12 8.71
C HIS A 99 -19.41 5.26 9.15
N PRO A 100 -19.91 6.37 9.76
CA PRO A 100 -19.09 7.52 10.14
C PRO A 100 -17.85 7.15 10.96
N GLN A 101 -18.00 6.22 11.92
CA GLN A 101 -16.88 5.71 12.73
C GLN A 101 -15.75 5.11 11.87
N ASN A 102 -16.05 4.45 10.75
CA ASN A 102 -15.00 3.90 9.86
C ASN A 102 -14.24 4.99 9.11
N VAL A 103 -14.86 6.16 8.90
CA VAL A 103 -14.20 7.34 8.33
C VAL A 103 -13.34 8.00 9.40
N GLU A 104 -13.85 8.14 10.62
CA GLU A 104 -13.09 8.63 11.78
C GLU A 104 -11.87 7.76 12.05
N HIS A 105 -11.99 6.42 12.02
CA HIS A 105 -10.84 5.52 12.15
C HIS A 105 -9.81 5.72 11.04
N TYR A 106 -10.25 5.90 9.78
CA TYR A 106 -9.34 6.14 8.65
C TYR A 106 -8.55 7.45 8.80
N ILE A 107 -9.22 8.52 9.20
CA ILE A 107 -8.61 9.83 9.45
C ILE A 107 -7.73 9.77 10.71
N GLY A 108 -8.18 9.08 11.75
CA GLY A 108 -7.42 8.85 12.98
C GLY A 108 -6.08 8.17 12.72
N VAL A 109 -6.04 7.18 11.82
CA VAL A 109 -4.77 6.57 11.38
C VAL A 109 -3.79 7.59 10.79
N ILE A 110 -4.29 8.56 10.02
CA ILE A 110 -3.45 9.60 9.42
C ILE A 110 -2.86 10.49 10.51
N TYR A 111 -3.67 10.93 11.48
CA TYR A 111 -3.19 11.72 12.62
C TYR A 111 -2.17 10.95 13.46
N ASP A 112 -2.49 9.71 13.84
CA ASP A 112 -1.59 8.86 14.62
C ASP A 112 -0.25 8.63 13.92
N SER A 113 -0.25 8.56 12.58
CA SER A 113 0.97 8.42 11.80
C SER A 113 1.87 9.65 11.96
N PHE A 114 1.31 10.85 11.90
CA PHE A 114 2.08 12.07 12.11
C PHE A 114 2.60 12.19 13.55
N ASP A 115 1.77 11.86 14.54
CA ASP A 115 2.17 11.85 15.95
C ASP A 115 3.34 10.87 16.22
N LEU A 116 3.38 9.76 15.48
CA LEU A 116 4.47 8.78 15.51
C LEU A 116 5.65 9.10 14.58
N ASN A 117 5.67 10.30 13.97
CA ASN A 117 6.70 10.76 13.04
C ASN A 117 6.86 9.90 11.77
N TYR A 118 5.76 9.35 11.24
CA TYR A 118 5.73 8.67 9.95
C TYR A 118 5.44 9.67 8.82
N GLY A 119 6.11 9.48 7.68
CA GLY A 119 5.62 10.03 6.42
C GLY A 119 4.34 9.30 5.99
N VAL A 120 3.37 10.00 5.41
CA VAL A 120 2.11 9.40 4.96
C VAL A 120 1.96 9.50 3.45
N CYS A 121 1.69 8.37 2.80
CA CYS A 121 1.37 8.32 1.38
C CYS A 121 -0.01 7.68 1.16
N ILE A 122 -0.91 8.40 0.49
CA ILE A 122 -2.25 7.90 0.16
C ILE A 122 -2.35 7.65 -1.34
N MET A 123 -2.54 6.39 -1.73
CA MET A 123 -2.68 5.99 -3.13
C MET A 123 -4.15 5.95 -3.55
N ARG A 124 -4.48 6.64 -4.65
CA ARG A 124 -5.82 6.60 -5.27
C ARG A 124 -5.73 6.14 -6.72
N MET A 125 -6.63 5.24 -7.12
CA MET A 125 -6.81 4.81 -8.51
C MET A 125 -8.26 5.05 -8.95
N LYS A 126 -8.48 5.35 -10.24
CA LYS A 126 -9.81 5.63 -10.81
C LYS A 126 -10.80 4.47 -10.62
N GLN A 127 -10.33 3.23 -10.73
CA GLN A 127 -11.12 2.01 -10.53
C GLN A 127 -11.11 1.51 -9.08
N GLY A 128 -10.31 2.14 -8.20
CA GLY A 128 -10.11 1.72 -6.83
C GLY A 128 -8.99 0.70 -6.72
N LEU A 129 -8.67 0.32 -5.48
CA LEU A 129 -7.56 -0.59 -5.19
C LEU A 129 -8.02 -2.00 -4.82
N ASN A 130 -9.26 -2.17 -4.35
CA ASN A 130 -9.75 -3.44 -3.85
C ASN A 130 -10.38 -4.27 -4.98
N ILE A 131 -9.77 -5.41 -5.29
CA ILE A 131 -10.23 -6.35 -6.31
C ILE A 131 -10.87 -7.62 -5.72
N SER A 132 -11.18 -7.63 -4.42
CA SER A 132 -11.75 -8.82 -3.76
C SER A 132 -13.05 -9.31 -4.40
N ARG A 133 -13.87 -8.41 -4.95
CA ARG A 133 -15.10 -8.75 -5.68
C ARG A 133 -14.83 -9.53 -6.96
N MET A 134 -13.78 -9.15 -7.70
CA MET A 134 -13.40 -9.83 -8.94
C MET A 134 -12.85 -11.22 -8.64
N MET A 135 -12.04 -11.36 -7.58
CA MET A 135 -11.51 -12.66 -7.15
C MET A 135 -12.61 -13.64 -6.70
N ARG A 136 -13.74 -13.15 -6.17
CA ARG A 136 -14.85 -14.03 -5.77
C ARG A 136 -15.66 -14.54 -6.97
N ALA A 137 -15.80 -13.72 -8.02
CA ALA A 137 -16.52 -14.09 -9.24
C ALA A 137 -15.79 -15.19 -10.05
N ASP A 138 -14.45 -15.18 -10.05
CA ASP A 138 -13.65 -16.21 -10.74
C ASP A 138 -13.66 -17.58 -10.05
N VAL A 139 -14.04 -17.65 -8.75
CA VAL A 139 -14.05 -18.92 -7.99
C VAL A 139 -15.28 -19.79 -8.32
N ASP A 140 -16.38 -19.18 -8.78
CA ASP A 140 -17.59 -19.92 -9.18
C ASP A 140 -17.48 -20.59 -10.56
N SER A 141 -16.43 -20.31 -11.33
CA SER A 141 -16.08 -21.05 -12.56
C SER A 141 -14.88 -21.95 -12.33
N SER A 142 -15.14 -23.12 -11.75
CA SER A 142 -14.15 -24.13 -11.46
C SER A 142 -13.60 -24.81 -12.71
N ILE A 143 -12.52 -24.28 -13.34
CA ILE A 143 -11.53 -25.05 -14.10
C ILE A 143 -10.13 -24.42 -13.92
N VAL A 144 -9.13 -25.27 -13.61
CA VAL A 144 -7.65 -25.12 -13.62
C VAL A 144 -6.91 -24.21 -12.62
N GLY A 145 -6.40 -24.82 -11.54
CA GLY A 145 -4.98 -25.21 -11.44
C GLY A 145 -3.90 -24.14 -11.22
N PHE A 146 -4.11 -22.87 -11.55
CA PHE A 146 -3.17 -21.79 -11.24
C PHE A 146 -3.95 -20.50 -11.06
N ALA A 147 -4.25 -20.12 -9.81
CA ALA A 147 -4.77 -18.78 -9.54
C ALA A 147 -3.79 -17.74 -10.12
N GLN A 148 -4.15 -17.18 -11.28
CA GLN A 148 -3.34 -16.21 -11.99
C GLN A 148 -3.43 -14.91 -11.19
N GLN A 149 -2.29 -14.43 -10.71
CA GLN A 149 -2.30 -13.21 -9.92
C GLN A 149 -2.70 -12.05 -10.85
N ALA A 150 -3.68 -11.24 -10.42
CA ALA A 150 -4.13 -10.09 -11.20
C ALA A 150 -2.93 -9.22 -11.63
N SER A 151 -2.85 -8.89 -12.91
CA SER A 151 -1.83 -7.97 -13.42
C SER A 151 -2.15 -6.55 -12.99
N THR A 152 -1.12 -5.71 -12.84
CA THR A 152 -1.30 -4.29 -12.52
C THR A 152 -0.41 -3.46 -13.41
N ILE A 153 -0.73 -2.17 -13.56
CA ILE A 153 0.10 -1.25 -14.33
C ILE A 153 1.55 -1.22 -13.83
N PHE A 154 1.79 -1.42 -12.54
CA PHE A 154 3.14 -1.39 -11.94
C PHE A 154 3.97 -2.63 -12.28
N GLN A 155 3.34 -3.68 -12.80
CA GLN A 155 4.03 -4.87 -13.32
C GLN A 155 4.36 -4.78 -14.82
N LEU A 156 3.82 -3.77 -15.52
CA LEU A 156 3.98 -3.57 -16.97
C LEU A 156 5.05 -2.51 -17.29
N GLU A 157 5.68 -2.64 -18.45
CA GLU A 157 6.54 -1.59 -19.03
C GLU A 157 5.69 -0.37 -19.38
N GLN A 158 6.08 0.82 -18.92
CA GLN A 158 5.29 2.04 -19.14
C GLN A 158 5.57 2.73 -20.46
N GLY A 159 6.74 2.50 -21.06
CA GLY A 159 7.17 3.22 -22.26
C GLY A 159 7.38 4.72 -21.99
N ARG A 160 7.07 5.56 -22.99
CA ARG A 160 7.18 7.03 -22.90
C ARG A 160 5.87 7.62 -22.34
N LYS A 161 5.74 7.63 -21.03
CA LYS A 161 4.65 8.32 -20.30
C LYS A 161 5.21 9.46 -19.47
N THR A 162 4.32 10.24 -18.85
CA THR A 162 4.72 11.36 -18.01
C THR A 162 4.32 11.09 -16.55
N ILE A 163 5.21 11.44 -15.61
CA ILE A 163 4.94 11.50 -14.18
C ILE A 163 4.94 12.98 -13.81
N ASP A 164 3.76 13.49 -13.47
CA ASP A 164 3.58 14.88 -13.04
C ASP A 164 3.61 14.96 -11.52
N ILE A 165 4.44 15.85 -11.00
CA ILE A 165 4.65 16.08 -9.57
C ILE A 165 4.22 17.51 -9.27
N TYR A 166 3.35 17.67 -8.28
CA TYR A 166 2.92 18.98 -7.79
C TYR A 166 3.57 19.21 -6.44
N TRP A 167 4.70 19.92 -6.44
CA TRP A 167 5.42 20.27 -5.23
C TRP A 167 4.91 21.62 -4.70
N LEU A 168 3.88 21.54 -3.86
CA LEU A 168 3.14 22.71 -3.37
C LEU A 168 3.53 23.11 -1.95
N PHE A 169 4.18 22.21 -1.21
CA PHE A 169 4.61 22.40 0.17
C PHE A 169 5.93 21.68 0.39
N ASP A 170 6.74 22.17 1.32
CA ASP A 170 7.93 21.44 1.78
C ASP A 170 7.50 20.25 2.64
N ASP A 171 7.82 19.04 2.18
CA ASP A 171 7.52 17.78 2.83
C ASP A 171 8.79 16.99 3.19
N GLY A 172 9.94 17.69 3.29
CA GLY A 172 11.24 17.07 3.49
C GLY A 172 11.75 16.29 2.26
N GLY A 173 11.15 16.52 1.09
CA GLY A 173 11.56 15.95 -0.19
C GLY A 173 10.96 14.58 -0.52
N LEU A 174 10.04 14.06 0.31
CA LEU A 174 9.40 12.76 0.05
C LEU A 174 8.67 12.75 -1.32
N THR A 175 7.96 13.83 -1.64
CA THR A 175 7.24 14.01 -2.92
C THR A 175 8.16 13.94 -4.13
N LEU A 176 9.43 14.34 -3.99
CA LEU A 176 10.43 14.24 -5.06
C LEU A 176 11.18 12.91 -5.06
N LEU A 177 11.37 12.31 -3.88
CA LEU A 177 12.08 11.04 -3.73
C LEU A 177 11.33 9.87 -4.37
N ILE A 178 10.01 9.78 -4.19
CA ILE A 178 9.19 8.70 -4.74
C ILE A 178 9.31 8.59 -6.28
N PRO A 179 9.09 9.66 -7.07
CA PRO A 179 9.21 9.60 -8.53
C PRO A 179 10.66 9.39 -8.98
N TYR A 180 11.66 9.92 -8.26
CA TYR A 180 13.07 9.61 -8.53
C TYR A 180 13.36 8.11 -8.40
N LEU A 181 12.94 7.48 -7.30
CA LEU A 181 13.12 6.04 -7.11
C LEU A 181 12.38 5.22 -8.16
N LEU A 182 11.21 5.69 -8.59
CA LEU A 182 10.39 5.05 -9.60
C LEU A 182 11.11 5.04 -10.96
N THR A 183 11.61 6.18 -11.44
CA THR A 183 12.29 6.29 -12.74
C THR A 183 13.62 5.53 -12.80
N ARG A 184 14.24 5.19 -11.67
CA ARG A 184 15.40 4.28 -11.65
C ARG A 184 15.05 2.82 -11.94
N LYS A 185 13.76 2.45 -12.01
CA LYS A 185 13.33 1.09 -12.31
C LYS A 185 13.11 0.90 -13.81
N LYS A 186 13.52 -0.26 -14.33
CA LYS A 186 13.43 -0.64 -15.75
C LYS A 186 12.10 -0.25 -16.41
N ARG A 187 10.97 -0.56 -15.75
CA ARG A 187 9.60 -0.33 -16.22
C ARG A 187 9.23 1.15 -16.40
N TRP A 188 9.91 2.05 -15.70
CA TRP A 188 9.57 3.47 -15.59
C TRP A 188 10.70 4.40 -16.07
N ARG A 189 11.85 3.85 -16.49
CA ARG A 189 13.04 4.61 -16.89
C ARG A 189 12.83 5.57 -18.08
N ASN A 190 11.83 5.26 -18.89
CA ASN A 190 11.48 6.05 -20.08
C ASN A 190 10.40 7.08 -19.79
N CYS A 191 9.89 7.16 -18.55
CA CYS A 191 8.91 8.15 -18.18
C CYS A 191 9.56 9.52 -18.00
N LYS A 192 8.97 10.56 -18.59
CA LYS A 192 9.37 11.96 -18.37
C LYS A 192 8.81 12.43 -17.04
N VAL A 193 9.65 13.05 -16.20
CA VAL A 193 9.20 13.67 -14.95
C VAL A 193 9.00 15.18 -15.20
N ARG A 194 7.87 15.72 -14.75
CA ARG A 194 7.61 17.17 -14.72
C ARG A 194 7.30 17.58 -13.28
N VAL A 195 7.95 18.63 -12.81
CA VAL A 195 7.70 19.21 -11.48
C VAL A 195 7.01 20.55 -11.67
N PHE A 196 5.85 20.70 -11.06
CA PHE A 196 5.09 21.93 -10.97
C PHE A 196 5.22 22.45 -9.54
N VAL A 197 5.62 23.72 -9.41
CA VAL A 197 5.79 24.40 -8.12
C VAL A 197 4.75 25.51 -8.00
N GLY A 198 4.23 25.71 -6.78
CA GLY A 198 3.35 26.83 -6.50
C GLY A 198 4.16 28.12 -6.41
N GLY A 199 3.89 29.09 -7.28
CA GLY A 199 4.44 30.44 -7.19
C GLY A 199 3.47 31.38 -6.46
N GLN A 200 4.00 32.29 -5.65
CA GLN A 200 3.25 33.47 -5.21
C GLN A 200 3.36 34.54 -6.30
N MET A 201 2.22 35.03 -6.79
CA MET A 201 2.20 36.27 -7.58
C MET A 201 2.25 37.42 -6.58
N ASN A 202 3.43 38.01 -6.41
CA ASN A 202 3.60 39.29 -5.70
C ASN A 202 3.32 40.45 -6.65
#